data_AF-A0A067FN21-F1
#
_entry.id   AF-A0A067FN21-F1
#
_cell.length_a   1.000
_cell.length_b   1.000
_cell.length_c   1.000
_cell.angle_alpha   90.00
_cell.angle_beta   90.00
_cell.angle_gamma   90.00
#
_symmetry.space_group_name_H-M   'P 1'
#
loop_
_entity.id
_entity.type
_entity.pdbx_description
1 polymer ?
#
loop_
_entity_poly.entity_id
_entity_poly.type
_entity_poly.pdbx_seq_one_letter_code
_entity_poly.pdbx_strand_id
1 'polypeptide(L)'
;MECQLRPRPMPLPPPAPPRPLCASQFALVNYACSMLPYNPAAPVPPPSPPSPNSPPPDDDESLQRHGHRHRHRHRHGGVHEETPEGESCCRWLKQVDDECVCDLLVRLPVFLARPVHTYTVIVDESCNVTYACSGRLRP
;
A
#
# COMPACT_ATOMS: atom_id res chain seq x y z
N MET A 1 1.99 -68.10 -2.51
CA MET A 1 1.68 -67.20 -1.39
C MET A 1 1.83 -65.78 -1.90
N GLU A 2 0.72 -65.05 -2.01
CA GLU A 2 0.69 -63.71 -2.61
C GLU A 2 0.95 -62.62 -1.55
N CYS A 3 1.88 -61.71 -1.86
CA CYS A 3 2.18 -60.53 -1.04
C CYS A 3 1.06 -59.49 -1.18
N GLN A 4 0.16 -59.40 -0.21
CA GLN A 4 -0.78 -58.29 -0.13
C GLN A 4 -0.12 -57.03 0.44
N LEU A 5 0.46 -56.20 -0.43
CA LEU A 5 0.73 -54.80 -0.17
C LEU A 5 -0.53 -53.99 -0.50
N ARG A 6 -1.41 -53.76 0.49
CA ARG A 6 -2.50 -52.77 0.33
C ARG A 6 -1.93 -51.37 0.59
N PRO A 7 -2.03 -50.42 -0.36
CA PRO A 7 -1.67 -49.04 -0.11
C PRO A 7 -2.58 -48.44 0.96
N ARG A 8 -1.99 -47.79 1.97
CA ARG A 8 -2.74 -47.01 2.96
C ARG A 8 -3.40 -45.82 2.24
N PRO A 9 -4.69 -45.53 2.45
CA PRO A 9 -5.29 -44.30 1.95
C PRO A 9 -4.61 -43.10 2.59
N MET A 10 -4.00 -42.23 1.78
CA MET A 10 -3.49 -40.95 2.26
C MET A 10 -4.68 -40.07 2.67
N PRO A 11 -4.63 -39.42 3.84
CA PRO A 11 -5.66 -38.45 4.23
C PRO A 11 -5.73 -37.33 3.19
N LEU A 12 -6.92 -37.11 2.62
CA LEU A 12 -7.17 -35.94 1.79
C LEU A 12 -6.99 -34.67 2.65
N PRO A 13 -6.26 -33.65 2.17
CA PRO A 13 -6.17 -32.38 2.87
C PRO A 13 -7.58 -31.78 3.03
N PRO A 14 -7.87 -31.13 4.16
CA PRO A 14 -9.16 -30.51 4.39
C PRO A 14 -9.47 -29.49 3.28
N PRO A 15 -10.74 -29.38 2.83
CA PRO A 15 -11.13 -28.38 1.85
C PRO A 15 -10.77 -27.00 2.40
N ALA A 16 -10.00 -26.25 1.62
CA ALA A 16 -9.67 -24.88 1.96
C ALA A 16 -10.97 -24.09 2.20
N PRO A 17 -11.01 -23.17 3.19
CA PRO A 17 -12.19 -22.36 3.42
C PRO A 17 -12.63 -21.69 2.10
N PRO A 18 -13.93 -21.62 1.82
CA PRO A 18 -14.42 -20.98 0.61
C PRO A 18 -13.93 -19.55 0.60
N ARG A 19 -13.05 -19.23 -0.36
CA ARG A 19 -12.52 -17.87 -0.51
C ARG A 19 -13.70 -16.97 -0.86
N PRO A 20 -13.89 -15.82 -0.18
CA PRO A 20 -14.90 -14.87 -0.60
C PRO A 20 -14.62 -14.47 -2.05
N LEU A 21 -15.67 -14.40 -2.87
CA LEU A 21 -15.51 -14.08 -4.29
C LEU A 21 -14.83 -12.71 -4.44
N CYS A 22 -13.86 -12.59 -5.35
CA CYS A 22 -13.08 -11.36 -5.54
C CYS A 22 -13.95 -10.11 -5.71
N ALA A 23 -15.10 -10.24 -6.38
CA ALA A 23 -16.07 -9.16 -6.52
C ALA A 23 -16.56 -8.60 -5.17
N SER A 24 -16.85 -9.45 -4.19
CA SER A 24 -17.26 -9.02 -2.85
C SER A 24 -16.13 -8.37 -2.06
N GLN A 25 -14.89 -8.88 -2.20
CA GLN A 25 -13.72 -8.29 -1.55
C GLN A 25 -13.48 -6.87 -2.07
N PHE A 26 -13.49 -6.70 -3.39
CA PHE A 26 -13.37 -5.39 -4.02
C PHE A 26 -14.55 -4.47 -3.68
N ALA A 27 -15.78 -4.98 -3.59
CA ALA A 27 -16.93 -4.17 -3.21
C ALA A 27 -16.77 -3.57 -1.80
N LEU A 28 -16.27 -4.37 -0.84
CA LEU A 28 -16.01 -3.90 0.53
C LEU A 28 -14.90 -2.85 0.57
N VAL A 29 -13.81 -3.07 -0.16
CA VAL A 29 -12.74 -2.09 -0.29
C VAL A 29 -13.24 -0.81 -0.94
N ASN A 30 -13.92 -0.90 -2.08
CA ASN A 30 -14.44 0.25 -2.80
C ASN A 30 -15.38 1.08 -1.93
N TYR A 31 -16.27 0.41 -1.19
CA TYR A 31 -17.14 1.08 -0.24
C TYR A 31 -16.35 1.78 0.86
N ALA A 32 -15.42 1.09 1.52
CA ALA A 32 -14.65 1.65 2.62
C ALA A 32 -13.75 2.81 2.17
N CYS A 33 -13.10 2.68 1.03
CA CYS A 33 -12.17 3.68 0.50
C CYS A 33 -12.87 4.82 -0.23
N SER A 34 -14.15 4.67 -0.62
CA SER A 34 -14.93 5.77 -1.21
C SER A 34 -15.22 6.92 -0.24
N MET A 35 -15.05 6.68 1.07
CA MET A 35 -15.23 7.69 2.11
C MET A 35 -13.95 8.49 2.40
N LEU A 36 -12.84 8.17 1.75
CA LEU A 36 -11.58 8.90 1.97
C LEU A 36 -11.67 10.32 1.42
N PRO A 37 -11.17 11.33 2.17
CA PRO A 37 -11.05 12.67 1.63
C PRO A 37 -10.08 12.68 0.45
N TYR A 38 -10.52 13.21 -0.69
CA TYR A 38 -9.65 13.40 -1.85
C TYR A 38 -8.53 14.39 -1.51
N ASN A 39 -7.30 13.90 -1.39
CA ASN A 39 -6.11 14.74 -1.21
C ASN A 39 -5.33 14.85 -2.53
N PRO A 40 -5.50 15.93 -3.31
CA PRO A 40 -4.77 16.11 -4.57
C PRO A 40 -3.26 16.37 -4.40
N ALA A 41 -2.75 16.44 -3.16
CA ALA A 41 -1.43 17.00 -2.85
C ALA A 41 -0.38 16.00 -2.31
N ALA A 42 -0.51 14.69 -2.52
CA ALA A 42 0.56 13.75 -2.18
C ALA A 42 1.34 13.28 -3.42
N PRO A 43 2.25 14.10 -3.99
CA PRO A 43 3.28 13.55 -4.86
C PRO A 43 4.22 12.73 -3.98
N VAL A 44 4.30 11.42 -4.24
CA VAL A 44 5.36 10.56 -3.69
C VAL A 44 6.70 11.17 -4.14
N PRO A 45 7.53 11.72 -3.23
CA PRO A 45 8.81 12.26 -3.66
C PRO A 45 9.71 11.09 -4.11
N PRO A 46 10.43 11.21 -5.24
CA PRO A 46 11.47 10.25 -5.58
C PRO A 46 12.55 10.24 -4.47
N PRO A 47 13.26 9.10 -4.25
CA PRO A 47 14.29 9.02 -3.22
C PRO A 47 15.40 10.05 -3.49
N SER A 48 15.63 10.95 -2.54
CA SER A 48 16.67 11.98 -2.62
C SER A 48 18.07 11.36 -2.60
N PRO A 49 19.01 11.78 -3.47
CA PRO A 49 20.41 11.39 -3.39
C PRO A 49 21.10 11.98 -2.14
N PRO A 50 22.17 11.35 -1.61
CA PRO A 50 22.87 11.84 -0.43
C PRO A 50 23.60 13.16 -0.72
N SER A 51 23.34 14.19 0.09
CA SER A 51 24.03 15.49 0.02
C SER A 51 25.51 15.36 0.44
N PRO A 52 26.47 15.88 -0.34
CA PRO A 52 27.86 15.95 0.08
C PRO A 52 28.10 17.15 1.02
N ASN A 53 28.66 16.83 2.19
CA ASN A 53 29.40 17.65 3.16
C ASN A 53 29.44 19.18 2.95
N SER A 54 28.92 19.95 3.91
CA SER A 54 29.29 21.36 4.13
C SER A 54 30.28 21.45 5.32
N PRO A 55 31.40 22.20 5.22
CA PRO A 55 32.33 22.44 6.34
C PRO A 55 31.78 23.45 7.38
N PRO A 56 32.39 23.54 8.59
CA PRO A 56 31.85 24.19 9.80
C PRO A 56 32.01 25.73 9.83
N PRO A 57 31.48 26.46 10.85
CA PRO A 57 31.10 27.87 10.77
C PRO A 57 32.26 28.82 11.06
N ASP A 58 32.20 30.02 10.47
CA ASP A 58 33.07 31.14 10.81
C ASP A 58 32.29 32.18 11.65
N ASP A 59 32.88 32.53 12.79
CA ASP A 59 32.45 33.52 13.77
C ASP A 59 32.63 34.97 13.25
N ASP A 60 31.63 35.84 13.45
CA ASP A 60 31.87 37.27 13.75
C ASP A 60 30.62 37.97 14.36
N GLU A 61 30.85 38.74 15.43
CA GLU A 61 29.89 39.50 16.21
C GLU A 61 29.35 40.75 15.48
N SER A 62 28.03 40.97 15.45
CA SER A 62 27.50 42.32 15.67
C SER A 62 26.00 42.37 16.00
N LEU A 63 25.72 43.00 17.13
CA LEU A 63 24.40 43.30 17.69
C LEU A 63 23.62 44.26 16.78
N GLN A 64 22.45 43.86 16.28
CA GLN A 64 21.42 44.79 15.83
C GLN A 64 20.02 44.21 16.05
N ARG A 65 19.49 44.54 17.22
CA ARG A 65 18.13 44.24 17.67
C ARG A 65 17.18 45.26 17.04
N HIS A 66 16.47 44.88 15.97
CA HIS A 66 15.29 45.59 15.46
C HIS A 66 14.20 44.58 15.11
N GLY A 67 13.28 44.36 16.05
CA GLY A 67 12.21 43.37 15.95
C GLY A 67 10.91 43.97 15.41
N HIS A 68 10.82 44.18 14.10
CA HIS A 68 9.54 44.30 13.40
C HIS A 68 9.36 43.07 12.52
N ARG A 69 8.58 42.09 12.99
CA ARG A 69 8.18 40.95 12.17
C ARG A 69 6.66 40.83 12.15
N HIS A 70 6.12 41.18 10.99
CA HIS A 70 4.78 40.84 10.54
C HIS A 70 4.53 39.35 10.78
N ARG A 71 3.57 39.03 11.65
CA ARG A 71 3.11 37.65 11.85
C ARG A 71 2.24 37.28 10.66
N HIS A 72 2.87 36.86 9.57
CA HIS A 72 2.21 36.15 8.50
C HIS A 72 1.65 34.84 9.06
N ARG A 73 0.33 34.69 8.91
CA ARG A 73 -0.40 33.45 9.12
C ARG A 73 0.22 32.37 8.24
N HIS A 74 0.80 31.35 8.86
CA HIS A 74 0.97 30.04 8.26
C HIS A 74 0.22 29.02 9.10
N ARG A 75 -1.09 28.93 8.87
CA ARG A 75 -1.89 27.78 9.29
C ARG A 75 -1.85 26.76 8.16
N HIS A 76 -0.73 26.07 8.03
CA HIS A 76 -0.59 24.90 7.15
C HIS A 76 0.30 23.88 7.85
N GLY A 77 -0.30 23.19 8.80
CA GLY A 77 0.17 21.90 9.27
C GLY A 77 -1.09 21.07 9.37
N GLY A 78 -1.58 20.61 8.22
CA GLY A 78 -2.61 19.60 8.20
C GLY A 78 -2.02 18.42 8.96
N VAL A 79 -2.51 18.23 10.18
CA VAL A 79 -2.32 16.98 10.89
C VAL A 79 -2.75 15.94 9.87
N HIS A 80 -1.81 15.09 9.45
CA HIS A 80 -2.13 13.85 8.77
C HIS A 80 -2.85 13.01 9.83
N GLU A 81 -4.08 13.42 10.12
CA GLU A 81 -4.92 12.75 11.07
C GLU A 81 -5.27 11.49 10.34
N GLU A 82 -4.71 10.38 10.82
CA GLU A 82 -5.14 9.02 10.54
C GLU A 82 -6.66 8.96 10.74
N THR A 83 -7.38 9.32 9.66
CA THR A 83 -8.83 9.43 9.72
C THR A 83 -9.42 8.05 9.98
N PRO A 84 -10.47 7.92 10.79
CA PRO A 84 -11.12 6.64 11.03
C PRO A 84 -11.60 5.98 9.71
N GLU A 85 -11.88 6.78 8.69
CA GLU A 85 -12.16 6.34 7.33
C GLU A 85 -10.91 5.73 6.65
N GLY A 86 -9.75 6.38 6.81
CA GLY A 86 -8.42 5.90 6.41
C GLY A 86 -8.08 4.53 6.97
N GLU A 87 -8.21 4.38 8.28
CA GLU A 87 -7.99 3.10 8.98
C GLU A 87 -8.93 2.01 8.49
N SER A 88 -10.21 2.36 8.29
CA SER A 88 -11.23 1.45 7.80
C SER A 88 -10.89 0.95 6.39
N CYS A 89 -10.55 1.85 5.46
CA CYS A 89 -10.11 1.50 4.11
C CYS A 89 -8.86 0.60 4.14
N CYS A 90 -7.85 0.99 4.92
CA CYS A 90 -6.60 0.24 5.07
C CYS A 90 -6.84 -1.19 5.54
N ARG A 91 -7.72 -1.36 6.54
CA ARG A 91 -8.12 -2.67 7.07
C ARG A 91 -8.77 -3.55 6.00
N TRP A 92 -9.64 -2.99 5.16
CA TRP A 92 -10.27 -3.76 4.08
C TRP A 92 -9.28 -4.10 2.95
N LEU A 93 -8.37 -3.18 2.61
CA LEU A 93 -7.30 -3.46 1.65
C LEU A 93 -6.42 -4.63 2.10
N LYS A 94 -6.02 -4.65 3.38
CA LYS A 94 -5.22 -5.76 3.96
C LYS A 94 -5.93 -7.13 3.93
N GLN A 95 -7.25 -7.16 3.76
CA GLN A 95 -8.02 -8.41 3.68
C GLN A 95 -8.21 -8.91 2.25
N VAL A 96 -7.88 -8.09 1.23
CA VAL A 96 -7.98 -8.55 -0.16
C VAL A 96 -6.88 -9.56 -0.44
N ASP A 97 -7.26 -10.69 -1.04
CA ASP A 97 -6.30 -11.70 -1.48
C ASP A 97 -5.45 -11.22 -2.67
N ASP A 98 -4.15 -11.56 -2.65
CA ASP A 98 -3.24 -11.36 -3.78
C ASP A 98 -3.83 -11.89 -5.09
N GLU A 99 -4.38 -13.11 -5.07
CA GLU A 99 -4.96 -13.77 -6.24
C GLU A 99 -6.06 -12.92 -6.89
N CYS A 100 -6.90 -12.26 -6.08
CA CYS A 100 -7.96 -11.40 -6.59
C CYS A 100 -7.41 -10.14 -7.28
N VAL A 101 -6.36 -9.54 -6.71
CA VAL A 101 -5.66 -8.39 -7.31
C VAL A 101 -4.98 -8.81 -8.61
N CYS A 102 -4.28 -9.93 -8.61
CA CYS A 102 -3.59 -10.45 -9.78
C CYS A 102 -4.57 -10.79 -10.92
N ASP A 103 -5.70 -11.45 -10.63
CA ASP A 103 -6.76 -11.77 -11.60
C ASP A 103 -7.40 -10.53 -12.23
N LEU A 104 -7.43 -9.40 -11.51
CA LEU A 104 -7.87 -8.13 -12.05
C LEU A 104 -6.80 -7.51 -12.96
N LEU A 105 -5.54 -7.50 -12.52
CA LEU A 105 -4.45 -6.83 -13.23
C LEU A 105 -4.08 -7.53 -14.56
N VAL A 106 -4.34 -8.83 -14.68
CA VAL A 106 -4.16 -9.55 -15.96
C VAL A 106 -5.22 -9.20 -17.02
N ARG A 107 -6.33 -8.56 -16.63
CA ARG A 107 -7.35 -8.06 -17.58
C ARG A 107 -6.99 -6.70 -18.18
N LEU A 108 -5.95 -6.04 -17.66
CA LEU A 108 -5.45 -4.81 -18.26
C LEU A 108 -4.98 -5.09 -19.69
N PRO A 109 -5.01 -4.08 -20.57
CA PRO A 109 -4.40 -4.21 -21.89
C PRO A 109 -2.96 -4.71 -21.81
N VAL A 110 -2.52 -5.47 -22.82
CA VAL A 110 -1.22 -6.18 -22.84
C VAL A 110 0.00 -5.32 -22.55
N PHE A 111 -0.08 -4.00 -22.75
CA PHE A 111 1.01 -3.06 -22.47
C PHE A 111 1.13 -2.67 -20.99
N LEU A 112 0.10 -2.90 -20.17
CA LEU A 112 0.09 -2.68 -18.71
C LEU A 112 0.09 -3.98 -17.92
N ALA A 113 -0.35 -5.08 -18.53
CA ALA A 113 -0.39 -6.38 -17.88
C ALA A 113 1.02 -6.97 -17.75
N ARG A 114 1.51 -7.12 -16.51
CA ARG A 114 2.71 -7.90 -16.20
C ARG A 114 2.31 -9.13 -15.38
N PRO A 115 2.62 -10.37 -15.78
CA PRO A 115 2.24 -11.54 -14.98
C PRO A 115 2.92 -11.60 -13.62
N VAL A 116 4.22 -11.27 -13.56
CA VAL A 116 5.01 -11.25 -12.32
C VAL A 116 5.30 -9.79 -11.95
N HIS A 117 4.72 -9.34 -10.84
CA HIS A 117 4.87 -7.96 -10.36
C HIS A 117 4.44 -7.83 -8.90
N THR A 118 4.84 -6.72 -8.27
CA THR A 118 4.30 -6.26 -7.00
C THR A 118 3.40 -5.06 -7.25
N TYR A 119 2.20 -5.08 -6.71
CA TYR A 119 1.25 -3.97 -6.79
C TYR A 119 1.07 -3.35 -5.41
N THR A 120 1.40 -2.08 -5.24
CA THR A 120 1.30 -1.39 -3.96
C THR A 120 0.21 -0.32 -4.02
N VAL A 121 -0.72 -0.38 -3.08
CA VAL A 121 -1.76 0.63 -2.85
C VAL A 121 -1.36 1.46 -1.63
N ILE A 122 -1.28 2.78 -1.82
CA ILE A 122 -0.93 3.74 -0.78
C ILE A 122 -2.21 4.53 -0.46
N VAL A 123 -2.71 4.40 0.77
CA VAL A 123 -3.89 5.12 1.26
C VAL A 123 -3.48 6.47 1.86
N ASP A 124 -2.43 6.43 2.67
CA ASP A 124 -1.91 7.54 3.47
C ASP A 124 -0.41 7.28 3.78
N GLU A 125 0.22 8.11 4.60
CA GLU A 125 1.63 7.90 4.98
C GLU A 125 1.84 6.65 5.85
N SER A 126 0.79 6.17 6.53
CA SER A 126 0.86 5.06 7.48
C SER A 126 0.40 3.70 6.92
N CYS A 127 -0.34 3.68 5.81
CA CYS A 127 -0.90 2.49 5.20
C CYS A 127 -0.55 2.34 3.71
N ASN A 128 0.37 1.40 3.50
CA ASN A 128 0.87 0.92 2.24
C ASN A 128 0.72 -0.60 2.19
N VAL A 129 -0.21 -1.08 1.37
CA VAL A 129 -0.52 -2.50 1.19
C VAL A 129 0.10 -2.98 -0.11
N THR A 130 0.92 -4.03 -0.04
CA THR A 130 1.61 -4.58 -1.21
C THR A 130 1.12 -5.98 -1.49
N TYR A 131 0.73 -6.21 -2.73
CA TYR A 131 0.30 -7.50 -3.26
C TYR A 131 1.37 -8.07 -4.19
N ALA A 132 1.61 -9.39 -4.11
CA ALA A 132 2.68 -10.05 -4.86
C ALA A 132 2.12 -11.07 -5.85
N CYS A 133 2.18 -10.75 -7.15
CA CYS A 133 1.71 -11.62 -8.21
C CYS A 133 2.82 -12.52 -8.74
N SER A 134 2.62 -13.83 -8.63
CA SER A 134 3.60 -14.85 -9.05
C SER A 134 3.43 -15.32 -10.51
N GLY A 135 2.61 -14.66 -11.32
CA GLY A 135 2.44 -14.98 -12.75
C GLY A 135 1.66 -16.25 -13.07
N ARG A 136 0.93 -16.83 -12.10
CA ARG A 136 0.01 -17.93 -12.38
C ARG A 136 -1.24 -17.39 -13.06
N LEU A 137 -1.19 -17.28 -14.38
CA LEU A 137 -2.41 -17.18 -15.19
C LEU A 137 -3.17 -18.48 -14.99
N ARG A 138 -4.24 -18.45 -14.20
CA ARG A 138 -5.17 -19.57 -14.11
C ARG A 138 -5.96 -19.58 -15.44
N PRO A 139 -5.92 -20.67 -16.22
CA PRO A 139 -6.58 -20.72 -17.53
C PRO A 139 -8.10 -20.54 -17.44
#